data_AF-A0A5R9GCQ8-F1
#
_entry.id   AF-A0A5R9GCQ8-F1
#
_cell.length_a   1.000
_cell.length_b   1.000
_cell.length_c   1.000
_cell.angle_alpha   90.00
_cell.angle_beta   90.00
_cell.angle_gamma   90.00
#
_symmetry.space_group_name_H-M   'P 1'
#
loop_
_entity.id
_entity.type
_entity.pdbx_description
1 polymer ?
#
loop_
_entity_poly.entity_id
_entity_poly.type
_entity_poly.pdbx_seq_one_letter_code
_entity_poly.pdbx_strand_id
1 'polypeptide(L)'
;MSYTQKEDASMLLRFLLKALLNGVIVVPLLLWFGTVMFWEAVAAAVVLTVIAYFIGDRVILPATNNLTATIADFGLTYVYVWMVGAFLGWNVSLGETFWIALGVAAVELLFHTMLPQNDSPRVKI
;
A
#
# COMPACT_ATOMS: atom_id res chain seq x y z
N MET A 1 -14.87 -27.59 -1.75
CA MET A 1 -14.63 -26.16 -1.49
C MET A 1 -15.11 -25.37 -2.70
N SER A 2 -16.04 -24.43 -2.52
CA SER A 2 -16.67 -23.69 -3.64
C SER A 2 -15.67 -22.71 -4.29
N TYR A 3 -15.89 -22.37 -5.58
CA TYR A 3 -15.02 -21.45 -6.33
C TYR A 3 -14.90 -20.08 -5.63
N THR A 4 -16.04 -19.53 -5.18
CA THR A 4 -16.12 -18.26 -4.43
C THR A 4 -15.25 -18.26 -3.17
N GLN A 5 -15.24 -19.38 -2.43
CA GLN A 5 -14.46 -19.49 -1.18
C GLN A 5 -12.94 -19.48 -1.40
N LYS A 6 -12.46 -19.93 -2.58
CA LYS A 6 -11.03 -19.85 -2.93
C LYS A 6 -10.64 -18.44 -3.38
N GLU A 7 -11.53 -17.75 -4.07
CA GLU A 7 -11.34 -16.36 -4.51
C GLU A 7 -11.26 -15.41 -3.32
N ASP A 8 -12.20 -15.51 -2.38
CA ASP A 8 -12.21 -14.71 -1.14
C ASP A 8 -10.91 -14.89 -0.33
N ALA A 9 -10.43 -16.13 -0.23
CA ALA A 9 -9.18 -16.42 0.46
C ALA A 9 -7.94 -15.84 -0.25
N SER A 10 -7.90 -15.87 -1.59
CA SER A 10 -6.83 -15.25 -2.38
C SER A 10 -6.82 -13.73 -2.19
N MET A 11 -8.00 -13.10 -2.26
CA MET A 11 -8.16 -11.66 -2.09
C MET A 11 -7.73 -11.20 -0.70
N LEU A 12 -8.18 -11.93 0.34
CA LEU A 12 -7.79 -11.66 1.72
C LEU A 12 -6.28 -11.81 1.92
N LEU A 13 -5.67 -12.87 1.38
CA LEU A 13 -4.23 -13.09 1.50
C LEU A 13 -3.42 -11.95 0.86
N ARG A 14 -3.80 -11.51 -0.35
CA ARG A 14 -3.15 -10.38 -1.05
C ARG A 14 -3.24 -9.10 -0.21
N PHE A 15 -4.41 -8.81 0.33
CA PHE A 15 -4.61 -7.65 1.21
C PHE A 15 -3.74 -7.72 2.47
N LEU A 16 -3.73 -8.87 3.17
CA LEU A 16 -2.97 -9.05 4.40
C LEU A 16 -1.45 -8.95 4.16
N LEU A 17 -0.95 -9.48 3.05
CA LEU A 17 0.44 -9.35 2.66
C LEU A 17 0.81 -7.88 2.39
N LYS A 18 -0.03 -7.15 1.64
CA LYS A 18 0.19 -5.70 1.42
C LYS A 18 0.14 -4.91 2.73
N ALA A 19 -0.79 -5.25 3.63
CA ALA A 19 -0.88 -4.63 4.97
C ALA A 19 0.40 -4.83 5.78
N LEU A 20 0.92 -6.07 5.80
CA LEU A 20 2.15 -6.40 6.51
C LEU A 20 3.35 -5.66 5.90
N LEU A 21 3.48 -5.68 4.58
CA LEU A 21 4.59 -5.02 3.87
C LEU A 21 4.59 -3.51 4.08
N ASN A 22 3.44 -2.85 3.89
CA ASN A 22 3.32 -1.42 4.12
C ASN A 22 3.52 -1.08 5.60
N GLY A 23 3.02 -1.90 6.53
CA GLY A 23 3.25 -1.73 7.96
C GLY A 23 4.72 -1.81 8.37
N VAL A 24 5.46 -2.80 7.88
CA VAL A 24 6.90 -3.00 8.16
C VAL A 24 7.75 -1.83 7.67
N ILE A 25 7.30 -1.09 6.66
CA ILE A 25 8.00 0.09 6.14
C ILE A 25 7.52 1.38 6.80
N VAL A 26 6.20 1.64 6.78
CA VAL A 26 5.63 2.91 7.20
C VAL A 26 5.76 3.12 8.70
N VAL A 27 5.53 2.09 9.52
CA VAL A 27 5.54 2.24 10.98
C VAL A 27 6.93 2.61 11.50
N PRO A 28 8.02 1.88 11.16
CA PRO A 28 9.35 2.24 11.65
C PRO A 28 9.82 3.59 11.11
N LEU A 29 9.53 3.91 9.85
CA LEU A 29 9.96 5.19 9.28
C LEU A 29 9.22 6.38 9.87
N LEU A 30 7.91 6.27 10.16
CA LEU A 30 7.17 7.32 10.86
C LEU A 30 7.68 7.53 12.28
N LEU A 31 8.01 6.45 13.00
CA LEU A 31 8.61 6.54 14.33
C LEU A 31 10.02 7.11 14.33
N TRP A 32 10.77 6.89 13.24
CA TRP A 32 12.14 7.35 13.10
C TRP A 32 12.22 8.83 12.72
N PHE A 33 11.44 9.24 11.72
CA PHE A 33 11.45 10.62 11.22
C PHE A 33 10.59 11.54 12.05
N GLY A 34 9.40 11.07 12.46
CA GLY A 34 8.44 11.87 13.19
C GLY A 34 8.43 11.56 14.68
N THR A 35 8.06 12.56 15.47
CA THR A 35 7.63 12.34 16.86
C THR A 35 6.20 11.79 16.88
N VAL A 36 6.01 10.59 16.33
CA VAL A 36 4.70 9.93 16.16
C VAL A 36 4.53 8.85 17.23
N MET A 37 3.33 8.71 17.79
CA MET A 37 3.06 7.57 18.69
C MET A 37 2.91 6.28 17.89
N PHE A 38 3.35 5.15 18.46
CA PHE A 38 3.26 3.84 17.81
C PHE A 38 1.86 3.52 17.27
N TRP A 39 0.81 3.80 18.04
CA TRP A 39 -0.56 3.53 17.61
C TRP A 39 -1.05 4.43 16.48
N GLU A 40 -0.56 5.65 16.39
CA GLU A 40 -0.87 6.55 15.29
C GLU A 40 -0.17 6.09 14.00
N ALA A 41 1.09 5.67 14.10
CA ALA A 41 1.84 5.12 12.97
C ALA A 41 1.21 3.82 12.44
N VAL A 42 0.79 2.92 13.34
CA VAL A 42 0.09 1.68 12.96
C VAL A 42 -1.27 1.99 12.32
N ALA A 43 -2.07 2.88 12.93
CA ALA A 43 -3.35 3.28 12.36
C ALA A 43 -3.17 3.90 10.97
N ALA A 44 -2.15 4.73 10.80
CA ALA A 44 -1.87 5.36 9.52
C ALA A 44 -1.42 4.35 8.45
N ALA A 45 -0.62 3.36 8.81
CA ALA A 45 -0.23 2.28 7.90
C ALA A 45 -1.45 1.45 7.47
N VAL A 46 -2.34 1.10 8.39
CA VAL A 46 -3.57 0.34 8.09
C VAL A 46 -4.47 1.12 7.13
N VAL A 47 -4.73 2.40 7.41
CA VAL A 47 -5.58 3.23 6.55
C VAL A 47 -4.92 3.43 5.18
N LEU A 48 -3.61 3.65 5.12
CA LEU A 48 -2.88 3.72 3.86
C LEU A 48 -3.05 2.43 3.05
N THR A 49 -2.88 1.26 3.66
CA THR A 49 -3.08 -0.02 2.97
C THR A 49 -4.48 -0.15 2.40
N VAL A 50 -5.52 0.23 3.16
CA VAL A 50 -6.90 0.18 2.67
C VAL A 50 -7.03 1.04 1.41
N ILE A 51 -6.55 2.28 1.44
CA ILE A 51 -6.65 3.20 0.29
C ILE A 51 -5.83 2.68 -0.90
N ALA A 52 -4.59 2.26 -0.68
CA ALA A 52 -3.70 1.75 -1.73
C ALA A 52 -4.22 0.44 -2.34
N TYR A 53 -4.84 -0.43 -1.55
CA TYR A 53 -5.46 -1.65 -2.07
C TYR A 53 -6.64 -1.33 -2.98
N PHE A 54 -7.55 -0.43 -2.57
CA PHE A 54 -8.71 -0.09 -3.39
C PHE A 54 -8.34 0.73 -4.62
N ILE A 55 -7.44 1.69 -4.51
CA ILE A 55 -7.08 2.60 -5.61
C ILE A 55 -5.97 1.98 -6.47
N GLY A 56 -4.82 1.64 -5.88
CA GLY A 56 -3.69 1.05 -6.59
C GLY A 56 -4.02 -0.31 -7.16
N ASP A 57 -4.22 -1.31 -6.29
CA ASP A 57 -4.29 -2.71 -6.71
C ASP A 57 -5.57 -3.06 -7.48
N ARG A 58 -6.71 -2.47 -7.10
CA ARG A 58 -8.01 -2.85 -7.65
C ARG A 58 -8.46 -1.97 -8.83
N VAL A 59 -8.01 -0.73 -8.91
CA VAL A 59 -8.41 0.20 -9.98
C VAL A 59 -7.27 0.45 -10.96
N ILE A 60 -6.10 0.88 -10.47
CA ILE A 60 -4.99 1.31 -11.34
C ILE A 60 -4.26 0.10 -11.96
N LEU A 61 -3.95 -0.91 -11.16
CA LEU A 61 -3.17 -2.07 -11.59
C LEU A 61 -3.83 -2.87 -12.73
N PRO A 62 -5.14 -3.19 -12.71
CA PRO A 62 -5.78 -3.93 -13.80
C PRO A 62 -5.94 -3.10 -15.08
N ALA A 63 -5.97 -1.77 -14.94
CA ALA A 63 -6.12 -0.84 -16.07
C ALA A 63 -4.79 -0.47 -16.74
N THR A 64 -3.65 -0.75 -16.08
CA THR A 64 -2.34 -0.27 -16.52
C THR A 64 -1.26 -1.37 -16.49
N ASN A 65 -0.22 -1.21 -15.69
CA ASN A 65 0.88 -2.15 -15.50
C ASN A 65 1.47 -1.98 -14.07
N ASN A 66 2.35 -2.90 -13.69
CA ASN A 66 2.96 -2.91 -12.35
C ASN A 66 3.72 -1.61 -12.00
N LEU A 67 4.45 -1.03 -12.96
CA LEU A 67 5.23 0.19 -12.73
C LEU A 67 4.31 1.40 -12.52
N THR A 68 3.28 1.54 -13.36
CA THR A 68 2.30 2.63 -13.25
C THR A 68 1.52 2.56 -11.93
N ALA A 69 1.11 1.37 -11.51
CA ALA A 69 0.47 1.17 -10.20
C ALA A 69 1.40 1.56 -9.04
N THR A 70 2.67 1.16 -9.11
CA THR A 70 3.69 1.51 -8.11
C THR A 70 3.90 3.03 -8.02
N ILE A 71 3.96 3.74 -9.15
CA ILE A 71 4.09 5.21 -9.16
C ILE A 71 2.84 5.87 -8.57
N ALA A 72 1.66 5.30 -8.81
CA ALA A 72 0.44 5.79 -8.21
C ALA A 72 0.42 5.57 -6.70
N ASP A 73 0.82 4.41 -6.22
CA ASP A 73 0.89 4.12 -4.78
C ASP A 73 1.98 4.95 -4.08
N PHE A 74 3.09 5.25 -4.75
CA PHE A 74 4.08 6.24 -4.31
C PHE A 74 3.43 7.61 -4.08
N GLY A 75 2.75 8.14 -5.09
CA GLY A 75 2.10 9.45 -5.02
C GLY A 75 0.99 9.49 -3.97
N LEU A 76 0.20 8.42 -3.90
CA LEU A 76 -0.85 8.24 -2.90
C LEU A 76 -0.28 8.24 -1.48
N THR A 77 0.79 7.49 -1.24
CA THR A 77 1.47 7.42 0.07
C THR A 77 2.03 8.78 0.46
N TYR A 78 2.69 9.47 -0.48
CA TYR A 78 3.26 10.79 -0.24
C TYR A 78 2.19 11.80 0.20
N VAL A 79 1.10 11.91 -0.57
CA VAL A 79 0.01 12.84 -0.29
C VAL A 79 -0.70 12.45 1.01
N TYR A 80 -0.93 11.16 1.22
CA TYR A 80 -1.57 10.64 2.44
C TYR A 80 -0.79 10.97 3.71
N VAL A 81 0.50 10.60 3.76
CA VAL A 81 1.35 10.82 4.94
C VAL A 81 1.49 12.32 5.23
N TRP A 82 1.64 13.14 4.19
CA TRP A 82 1.70 14.59 4.34
C TRP A 82 0.40 15.16 4.96
N MET A 83 -0.77 14.76 4.45
CA MET A 83 -2.05 15.23 4.98
C MET A 83 -2.28 14.77 6.43
N VAL A 84 -2.02 13.50 6.72
CA VAL A 84 -2.20 12.95 8.07
C VAL A 84 -1.22 13.58 9.05
N GLY A 85 0.05 13.75 8.65
CA GLY A 85 1.04 14.44 9.47
C GLY A 85 0.67 15.89 9.78
N ALA A 86 0.16 16.62 8.77
CA ALA A 86 -0.33 17.98 8.98
C ALA A 86 -1.56 18.04 9.91
N PHE A 87 -2.47 17.07 9.80
CA PHE A 87 -3.70 17.02 10.61
C PHE A 87 -3.43 16.61 12.06
N LEU A 88 -2.53 15.65 12.29
CA LEU A 88 -2.18 15.13 13.62
C LEU A 88 -1.01 15.89 14.27
N GLY A 89 -0.41 16.86 13.58
CA GLY A 89 0.69 17.67 14.11
C GLY A 89 2.02 16.92 14.20
N TRP A 90 2.25 15.94 13.33
CA TRP A 90 3.51 15.21 13.29
C TRP A 90 4.64 16.08 12.75
N ASN A 91 5.82 15.96 13.37
CA ASN A 91 7.03 16.60 12.87
C ASN A 91 7.68 15.73 11.78
N VAL A 92 7.02 15.60 10.63
CA VAL A 92 7.53 14.89 9.45
C VAL A 92 7.59 15.89 8.29
N SER A 93 8.80 16.16 7.81
CA SER A 93 9.03 17.05 6.68
C SER A 93 8.59 16.41 5.35
N LEU A 94 8.46 17.24 4.30
CA LEU A 94 8.20 16.76 2.95
C LEU A 94 9.30 15.82 2.44
N GLY A 95 10.56 16.07 2.81
CA GLY A 95 11.69 15.21 2.43
C GLY A 95 11.61 13.83 3.10
N GLU A 96 11.22 13.77 4.36
CA GLU A 96 11.02 12.50 5.06
C GLU A 96 9.80 11.74 4.54
N THR A 97 8.72 12.47 4.23
CA THR A 97 7.53 11.92 3.57
C THR A 97 7.86 11.31 2.22
N PHE A 98 8.76 11.92 1.45
CA PHE A 98 9.28 11.37 0.20
C PHE A 98 10.00 10.03 0.41
N TRP A 99 10.86 9.93 1.43
CA TRP A 99 11.56 8.67 1.72
C TRP A 99 10.63 7.57 2.21
N ILE A 100 9.60 7.90 3.00
CA ILE A 100 8.56 6.95 3.39
C ILE A 100 7.82 6.43 2.16
N ALA A 101 7.35 7.33 1.29
CA ALA A 101 6.66 6.97 0.06
C ALA A 101 7.55 6.13 -0.88
N LEU A 102 8.83 6.46 -0.98
CA LEU A 102 9.79 5.72 -1.79
C LEU A 102 10.02 4.30 -1.25
N GLY A 103 10.09 4.15 0.07
CA GLY A 103 10.18 2.84 0.72
C GLY A 103 8.97 1.95 0.42
N VAL A 104 7.76 2.51 0.50
CA VAL A 104 6.51 1.80 0.15
C VAL A 104 6.53 1.37 -1.32
N ALA A 105 6.83 2.30 -2.22
CA ALA A 105 6.90 2.03 -3.66
C ALA A 105 7.93 0.94 -4.01
N ALA A 106 9.10 0.94 -3.37
CA ALA A 106 10.11 -0.08 -3.60
C ALA A 106 9.62 -1.49 -3.21
N VAL A 107 8.93 -1.61 -2.08
CA VAL A 107 8.37 -2.89 -1.63
C VAL A 107 7.16 -3.32 -2.47
N GLU A 108 6.31 -2.39 -2.88
CA GLU A 108 5.15 -2.68 -3.72
C GLU A 108 5.54 -3.10 -5.14
N LEU A 109 6.62 -2.54 -5.70
CA LEU A 109 7.16 -3.00 -6.97
C LEU A 109 7.56 -4.47 -6.93
N LEU A 110 8.18 -4.91 -5.83
CA LEU A 110 8.52 -6.32 -5.60
C LEU A 110 7.23 -7.15 -5.44
N PHE A 111 6.25 -6.65 -4.68
CA PHE A 111 4.98 -7.34 -4.48
C PHE A 111 4.23 -7.59 -5.80
N HIS A 112 4.12 -6.57 -6.66
CA HIS A 112 3.44 -6.69 -7.96
C HIS A 112 4.17 -7.61 -8.94
N THR A 113 5.49 -7.70 -8.86
CA THR A 113 6.27 -8.61 -9.72
C THR A 113 6.21 -10.06 -9.24
N MET A 114 6.12 -10.29 -7.92
CA MET A 114 6.01 -11.63 -7.33
C MET A 114 4.61 -12.26 -7.45
N LEU A 115 3.55 -11.45 -7.58
CA LEU A 115 2.17 -11.93 -7.69
C LEU A 115 1.59 -11.68 -9.09
N PRO A 116 1.62 -12.68 -10.00
CA PRO A 116 1.05 -12.56 -11.33
C PRO A 116 -0.44 -12.17 -11.28
N GLN A 117 -0.86 -11.32 -12.23
CA GLN A 117 -2.24 -10.83 -12.38
C GLN A 117 -3.26 -11.91 -12.81
N ASN A 118 -2.86 -13.18 -12.91
CA ASN A 118 -3.60 -14.22 -13.64
C ASN A 118 -4.65 -14.95 -12.79
N ASP A 119 -5.49 -14.19 -12.08
CA ASP A 119 -6.63 -14.72 -11.31
C ASP A 119 -7.97 -14.50 -12.01
N SER A 120 -8.00 -13.86 -13.19
CA SER A 120 -9.22 -13.81 -14.00
C SER A 120 -9.40 -15.14 -14.74
N PRO A 121 -10.55 -15.85 -14.61
CA PRO A 121 -10.90 -16.89 -15.56
C PRO A 121 -10.93 -16.22 -16.93
N ARG A 122 -9.95 -16.53 -17.78
CA ARG A 122 -10.03 -16.13 -19.19
C ARG A 122 -11.24 -16.85 -19.73
N VAL A 123 -12.37 -16.14 -19.85
CA VAL A 123 -13.47 -16.58 -20.69
C VAL A 123 -12.89 -16.65 -22.08
N LYS A 124 -12.47 -17.85 -22.47
CA LYS A 124 -12.17 -18.17 -23.87
C LYS A 124 -13.52 -18.20 -24.56
N ILE A 125 -13.87 -17.09 -25.19
CA ILE A 125 -14.86 -17.05 -26.26
C ILE A 125 -14.26 -17.69 -27.50
#